data_AF-A0A7S2XEH5-F1
#
_entry.id   AF-A0A7S2XEH5-F1
#
_cell.length_a   1.000
_cell.length_b   1.000
_cell.length_c   1.000
_cell.angle_alpha   90.00
_cell.angle_beta   90.00
_cell.angle_gamma   90.00
#
_symmetry.space_group_name_H-M   'P 1'
#
loop_
_entity.id
_entity.type
_entity.pdbx_description
1 polymer ?
#
loop_
_entity_poly.entity_id
_entity_poly.type
_entity_poly.pdbx_seq_one_letter_code
_entity_poly.pdbx_strand_id
1 'polypeptide(L)'
;CPYVVCTKKGCNPHKSDKGCFCEEAIPREMYEKFVPDKIDKLDKYIAWMYALDKGDIVKCPGKDCELWLKQTDNSTRATCLCGHTFCFYCQKEPHNPVPCKQWEDFKDRGNEKNLESLWLKSSTLPCPKCRAPIEKNRACLHMTCICGHEFCWACKITWSKVGHSYYNCPKFKKLEDAKQRDIEQQKALRELGKYKWYERQMEITKDDIKEMKDLKEKWEVEMQAKTKSYRDYAFIFESIDALLLAKEQMLNMSIIAFYFQGKNMSWTCKKCTFRNPSGEHCQMCSAKQAKSDRKTGVHSKKEMFELQQKMGVDATSKLIKMFEKKKLDDVLKNKKNVLTCANACRKFITQLVEDIESGAYTAYILDRPDDSVSGWFCIRCDKMNKFSSTVCTSPGCDSCQVHGEPACLRCNPKN
;
A
#
# COMPACT_ATOMS: atom_id res chain seq x y z
N CYS A 1 -27.15 49.11 -22.32
CA CYS A 1 -26.22 49.02 -21.17
C CYS A 1 -25.27 50.22 -21.24
N PRO A 2 -25.51 51.32 -20.50
CA PRO A 2 -24.79 52.58 -20.76
C PRO A 2 -23.30 52.58 -20.38
N TYR A 3 -22.83 51.57 -19.65
CA TYR A 3 -21.55 51.69 -18.93
C TYR A 3 -20.47 50.69 -19.33
N VAL A 4 -20.78 49.68 -20.16
CA VAL A 4 -19.78 48.71 -20.65
C VAL A 4 -20.10 48.33 -22.11
N VAL A 5 -19.21 48.72 -23.03
CA VAL A 5 -19.31 48.43 -24.47
C VAL A 5 -18.14 47.54 -24.86
N CYS A 6 -18.41 46.42 -25.53
CA CYS A 6 -17.37 45.52 -26.05
C CYS A 6 -16.61 46.19 -27.19
N THR A 7 -15.28 46.18 -27.14
CA THR A 7 -14.40 46.81 -28.16
C THR A 7 -14.15 45.92 -29.38
N LYS A 8 -14.60 44.66 -29.37
CA LYS A 8 -14.45 43.76 -30.52
C LYS A 8 -15.33 44.21 -31.68
N LYS A 9 -14.71 44.40 -32.84
CA LYS A 9 -15.39 44.80 -34.09
C LYS A 9 -16.48 43.77 -34.45
N GLY A 10 -17.72 44.23 -34.58
CA GLY A 10 -18.88 43.39 -34.91
C GLY A 10 -19.56 42.68 -33.73
N CYS A 11 -19.14 42.93 -32.48
CA CYS A 11 -19.84 42.41 -31.32
C CYS A 11 -21.20 43.13 -31.15
N ASN A 12 -22.29 42.36 -31.19
CA ASN A 12 -23.63 42.83 -30.83
C ASN A 12 -24.11 42.07 -29.58
N PRO A 13 -23.89 42.62 -28.37
CA PRO A 13 -24.25 41.94 -27.13
C PRO A 13 -25.77 41.84 -26.92
N HIS A 14 -26.60 42.57 -27.69
CA HIS A 14 -28.06 42.51 -27.58
C HIS A 14 -28.64 41.33 -28.38
N LYS A 15 -28.34 40.10 -27.95
CA LYS A 15 -29.01 38.89 -28.45
C LYS A 15 -30.24 38.59 -27.58
N SER A 16 -31.40 39.14 -27.96
CA SER A 16 -32.75 38.90 -27.40
C SER A 16 -33.15 39.61 -26.10
N ASP A 17 -34.45 39.56 -25.80
CA ASP A 17 -35.18 40.16 -24.67
C ASP A 17 -34.69 39.73 -23.26
N LYS A 18 -33.69 38.85 -23.21
CA LYS A 18 -33.11 38.28 -21.98
C LYS A 18 -31.84 38.98 -21.47
N GLY A 19 -31.35 40.01 -22.17
CA GLY A 19 -30.24 40.85 -21.71
C GLY A 19 -29.06 40.94 -22.68
N CYS A 20 -27.94 41.48 -22.19
CA CYS A 20 -26.70 41.61 -22.96
C CYS A 20 -25.82 40.37 -22.77
N PHE A 21 -25.49 39.63 -23.83
CA PHE A 21 -24.62 38.46 -23.80
C PHE A 21 -23.41 38.64 -24.73
N CYS A 22 -22.21 38.62 -24.17
CA CYS A 22 -20.93 38.77 -24.88
C CYS A 22 -19.97 37.68 -24.39
N GLU A 23 -19.42 36.90 -25.31
CA GLU A 23 -18.47 35.80 -25.00
C GLU A 23 -17.00 36.26 -24.98
N GLU A 24 -16.74 37.54 -25.25
CA GLU A 24 -15.38 38.08 -25.17
C GLU A 24 -14.84 38.06 -23.74
N ALA A 25 -13.60 37.63 -23.61
CA ALA A 25 -12.88 37.67 -22.35
C ALA A 25 -12.79 39.11 -21.85
N ILE A 26 -13.08 39.29 -20.56
CA ILE A 26 -12.96 40.60 -19.91
C ILE A 26 -11.46 40.85 -19.69
N PRO A 27 -10.89 41.99 -20.15
CA PRO A 27 -9.48 42.31 -19.94
C PRO A 27 -9.13 42.49 -18.46
N ARG A 28 -7.87 42.22 -18.08
CA ARG A 28 -7.38 42.32 -16.69
C ARG A 28 -7.60 43.72 -16.11
N GLU A 29 -7.42 44.75 -16.93
CA GLU A 29 -7.55 46.17 -16.57
C GLU A 29 -8.97 46.49 -16.07
N MET A 30 -9.98 45.78 -16.58
CA MET A 30 -11.36 45.93 -16.11
C MET A 30 -11.56 45.31 -14.73
N TYR A 31 -10.94 44.17 -14.45
CA TYR A 31 -10.95 43.60 -13.10
C TYR A 31 -10.23 44.50 -12.11
N GLU A 32 -9.10 45.10 -12.51
CA GLU A 32 -8.31 46.00 -11.66
C GLU A 32 -9.08 47.27 -11.32
N LYS A 33 -9.83 47.80 -12.29
CA LYS A 33 -10.62 49.01 -12.12
C LYS A 33 -11.91 48.79 -11.32
N PHE A 34 -12.65 47.71 -11.58
CA PHE A 34 -14.00 47.53 -11.06
C PHE A 34 -14.09 46.56 -9.88
N VAL A 35 -13.12 45.66 -9.71
CA VAL A 35 -13.10 44.67 -8.64
C VAL A 35 -11.68 44.50 -8.03
N PRO A 36 -11.03 45.60 -7.62
CA PRO A 36 -9.64 45.58 -7.14
C PRO A 36 -9.43 44.67 -5.91
N ASP A 37 -10.44 44.57 -5.04
CA ASP A 37 -10.45 43.73 -3.83
C ASP A 37 -10.51 42.22 -4.13
N LYS A 38 -10.63 41.83 -5.40
CA LYS A 38 -10.69 40.44 -5.85
C LYS A 38 -9.59 40.08 -6.86
N ILE A 39 -8.67 41.00 -7.17
CA ILE A 39 -7.57 40.75 -8.11
C ILE A 39 -6.74 39.53 -7.71
N ASP A 40 -6.43 39.38 -6.41
CA ASP A 40 -5.71 38.22 -5.91
C ASP A 40 -6.42 36.89 -6.22
N LYS A 41 -7.76 36.88 -6.24
CA LYS A 41 -8.53 35.68 -6.60
C LYS A 41 -8.45 35.39 -8.10
N LEU A 42 -8.45 36.42 -8.94
CA LEU A 42 -8.28 36.28 -10.39
C LEU A 42 -6.88 35.73 -10.70
N ASP A 43 -5.83 36.28 -10.10
CA ASP A 43 -4.45 35.81 -10.29
C ASP A 43 -4.30 34.35 -9.85
N LYS A 44 -4.90 33.96 -8.71
CA LYS A 44 -4.95 32.56 -8.26
C LYS A 44 -5.68 31.65 -9.24
N TYR A 45 -6.77 32.11 -9.84
CA TYR A 45 -7.52 31.33 -10.83
C TYR A 45 -6.74 31.17 -12.15
N ILE A 46 -6.11 32.23 -12.65
CA ILE A 46 -5.28 32.18 -13.86
C ILE A 46 -4.08 31.24 -13.64
N ALA A 47 -3.40 31.36 -12.50
CA ALA A 47 -2.30 30.46 -12.15
C ALA A 47 -2.76 28.99 -12.06
N TRP A 48 -3.96 28.74 -11.51
CA TRP A 48 -4.55 27.40 -11.47
C TRP A 48 -4.86 26.85 -12.86
N MET A 49 -5.46 27.66 -13.75
CA MET A 49 -5.73 27.28 -15.13
C MET A 49 -4.44 26.98 -15.90
N TYR A 50 -3.39 27.78 -15.71
CA TYR A 50 -2.08 27.54 -16.31
C TYR A 50 -1.44 26.25 -15.80
N ALA A 51 -1.55 25.97 -14.50
CA ALA A 51 -1.03 24.74 -13.90
C ALA A 51 -1.75 23.48 -14.43
N LEU A 52 -3.07 23.55 -14.61
CA LEU A 52 -3.86 22.46 -15.23
C LEU A 52 -3.45 22.19 -16.69
N ASP A 53 -3.07 23.23 -17.44
CA ASP A 53 -2.64 23.11 -18.84
C ASP A 53 -1.24 22.47 -18.98
N LYS A 54 -0.28 22.89 -18.14
CA LYS A 54 1.10 22.43 -18.26
C LYS A 54 1.38 21.09 -17.59
N GLY A 55 0.62 20.72 -16.56
CA GLY A 55 0.76 19.46 -15.83
C GLY A 55 2.06 19.30 -15.02
N ASP A 56 3.02 20.22 -15.17
CA ASP A 56 4.31 20.26 -14.46
C ASP A 56 4.30 21.24 -13.28
N ILE A 57 3.15 21.82 -12.94
CA ILE A 57 2.98 22.74 -11.80
C ILE A 57 1.79 22.29 -10.96
N VAL A 58 1.95 22.26 -9.64
CA VAL A 58 0.90 21.88 -8.70
C VAL A 58 0.85 22.83 -7.49
N LYS A 59 -0.36 23.14 -7.01
CA LYS A 59 -0.52 23.90 -5.76
C LYS A 59 -0.23 23.01 -4.57
N CYS A 60 0.46 23.54 -3.55
CA CYS A 60 0.60 22.83 -2.29
C CYS A 60 -0.78 22.59 -1.62
N PRO A 61 -1.13 21.35 -1.23
CA PRO A 61 -2.37 21.06 -0.50
C PRO A 61 -2.26 21.36 1.01
N GLY A 62 -1.10 21.84 1.48
CA GLY A 62 -0.87 22.20 2.86
C GLY A 62 -1.83 23.29 3.35
N LYS A 63 -2.26 23.17 4.61
CA LYS A 63 -3.14 24.16 5.24
C LYS A 63 -2.50 25.54 5.22
N ASP A 64 -3.26 26.55 4.81
CA ASP A 64 -2.83 27.95 4.73
C ASP A 64 -1.58 28.21 3.85
N CYS A 65 -1.25 27.27 2.95
CA CYS A 65 -0.13 27.40 2.02
C CYS A 65 -0.61 27.86 0.63
N GLU A 66 -0.02 28.94 0.12
CA GLU A 66 -0.30 29.47 -1.22
C GLU A 66 0.80 29.19 -2.24
N LEU A 67 1.82 28.41 -1.85
CA LEU A 67 2.95 28.10 -2.71
C LEU A 67 2.57 27.08 -3.80
N TRP A 68 3.21 27.25 -4.95
CA TRP A 68 3.11 26.38 -6.12
C TRP A 68 4.47 25.72 -6.35
N LEU A 69 4.44 24.44 -6.71
CA LEU A 69 5.63 23.64 -6.96
C LEU A 69 5.69 23.33 -8.44
N LYS A 70 6.87 23.53 -9.04
CA LYS A 70 7.19 23.05 -10.38
C LYS A 70 7.89 21.71 -10.27
N GLN A 71 7.51 20.75 -11.11
CA GLN A 71 8.16 19.46 -11.20
C GLN A 71 9.61 19.63 -11.67
N THR A 72 10.56 19.13 -10.87
CA THR A 72 11.99 19.19 -11.19
C THR A 72 12.56 17.84 -11.59
N ASP A 73 11.87 16.75 -11.24
CA ASP A 73 12.27 15.37 -11.52
C ASP A 73 11.04 14.49 -11.75
N ASN A 74 11.27 13.21 -12.07
CA ASN A 74 10.19 12.24 -12.28
C ASN A 74 9.65 11.65 -10.97
N SER A 75 10.09 12.14 -9.80
CA SER A 75 9.62 11.60 -8.53
C SER A 75 8.16 11.95 -8.31
N THR A 76 7.41 11.01 -7.75
CA THR A 76 6.05 11.31 -7.30
C THR A 76 6.04 12.09 -5.98
N ARG A 77 7.15 12.14 -5.22
CA ARG A 77 7.21 12.82 -3.92
C ARG A 77 7.60 14.29 -4.10
N ALA A 78 6.75 15.19 -3.64
CA ALA A 78 7.02 16.62 -3.62
C ALA A 78 7.01 17.16 -2.18
N THR A 79 8.04 17.93 -1.83
CA THR A 79 8.13 18.64 -0.54
C THR A 79 8.06 20.13 -0.79
N CYS A 80 7.03 20.79 -0.25
CA CYS A 80 6.90 22.24 -0.31
C CYS A 80 7.85 22.91 0.68
N LEU A 81 8.22 24.17 0.41
CA LEU A 81 8.98 25.00 1.37
C LEU A 81 8.26 25.22 2.71
N CYS A 82 6.94 25.04 2.78
CA CYS A 82 6.19 25.05 4.04
C CYS A 82 6.39 23.76 4.88
N GLY A 83 7.13 22.77 4.37
CA GLY A 83 7.35 21.48 5.00
C GLY A 83 6.31 20.42 4.65
N HIS A 84 5.19 20.78 4.02
CA HIS A 84 4.17 19.81 3.61
C HIS A 84 4.69 18.92 2.47
N THR A 85 4.57 17.61 2.65
CA THR A 85 5.02 16.59 1.69
C THR A 85 3.83 15.81 1.16
N PHE A 86 3.73 15.65 -0.16
CA PHE A 86 2.58 15.06 -0.84
C PHE A 86 2.98 14.41 -2.16
N CYS A 87 2.06 13.67 -2.77
CA CYS A 87 2.25 13.16 -4.13
C CYS A 87 2.03 14.27 -5.16
N PHE A 88 3.01 14.56 -6.01
CA PHE A 88 2.92 15.61 -7.04
C PHE A 88 1.70 15.44 -7.95
N TYR A 89 1.41 14.20 -8.37
CA TYR A 89 0.39 13.91 -9.37
C TYR A 89 -1.03 13.83 -8.80
N CYS A 90 -1.24 13.16 -7.66
CA CYS A 90 -2.59 12.98 -7.10
C CYS A 90 -2.89 13.93 -5.93
N GLN A 91 -1.90 14.67 -5.43
CA GLN A 91 -2.00 15.61 -4.31
C GLN A 91 -2.41 14.99 -2.96
N LYS A 92 -2.37 13.66 -2.85
CA LYS A 92 -2.63 12.90 -1.61
C LYS A 92 -1.33 12.61 -0.86
N GLU A 93 -1.38 11.75 0.15
CA GLU A 93 -0.22 11.38 0.96
C GLU A 93 0.94 10.86 0.10
N PRO A 94 2.20 11.10 0.51
CA PRO A 94 3.36 10.68 -0.25
C PRO A 94 3.43 9.15 -0.33
N HIS A 95 3.23 8.62 -1.54
CA HIS A 95 3.13 7.18 -1.78
C HIS A 95 4.21 6.67 -2.74
N ASN A 96 5.30 7.40 -2.92
CA ASN A 96 6.43 6.95 -3.72
C ASN A 96 7.00 5.61 -3.18
N PRO A 97 7.40 4.65 -4.04
CA PRO A 97 7.34 4.66 -5.51
C PRO A 97 6.05 4.01 -6.07
N VAL A 98 5.01 3.84 -5.25
CA VAL A 98 3.73 3.25 -5.68
C VAL A 98 3.06 4.19 -6.71
N PRO A 99 2.65 3.71 -7.88
CA PRO A 99 1.79 4.45 -8.80
C PRO A 99 0.49 4.90 -8.14
N CYS A 100 0.02 6.12 -8.42
CA CYS A 100 -1.19 6.71 -7.80
C CYS A 100 -2.40 5.78 -7.84
N LYS A 101 -2.64 5.14 -8.99
CA LYS A 101 -3.75 4.20 -9.19
C LYS A 101 -3.69 3.01 -8.23
N GLN A 102 -2.53 2.37 -8.09
CA GLN A 102 -2.38 1.20 -7.21
C GLN A 102 -2.51 1.57 -5.73
N TRP A 103 -1.99 2.74 -5.36
CA TRP A 103 -2.16 3.27 -4.02
C TRP A 103 -3.64 3.54 -3.71
N GLU A 104 -4.37 4.16 -4.64
CA GLU A 104 -5.80 4.42 -4.50
C GLU A 104 -6.62 3.13 -4.46
N ASP A 105 -6.36 2.19 -5.37
CA ASP A 105 -7.01 0.87 -5.38
C ASP A 105 -6.77 0.10 -4.08
N PHE A 106 -5.56 0.19 -3.50
CA PHE A 106 -5.25 -0.44 -2.22
C PHE A 106 -6.02 0.21 -1.07
N LYS A 107 -6.09 1.55 -1.05
CA LYS A 107 -6.86 2.30 -0.05
C LYS A 107 -8.35 2.03 -0.15
N ASP A 108 -8.89 1.94 -1.37
CA ASP A 108 -10.30 1.62 -1.60
C ASP A 108 -10.62 0.20 -1.11
N ARG A 109 -9.75 -0.78 -1.35
CA ARG A 109 -9.91 -2.15 -0.79
C ARG A 109 -10.01 -2.17 0.73
N GLY A 110 -9.29 -1.28 1.41
CA GLY A 110 -9.33 -1.08 2.85
C GLY A 110 -10.55 -0.33 3.38
N ASN A 111 -11.42 0.18 2.50
CA ASN A 111 -12.67 0.79 2.91
C ASN A 111 -13.56 -0.25 3.60
N GLU A 112 -14.16 0.13 4.72
CA GLU A 112 -15.03 -0.72 5.55
C GLU A 112 -16.06 -1.49 4.70
N LYS A 113 -16.72 -0.82 3.75
CA LYS A 113 -17.71 -1.46 2.85
C LYS A 113 -17.09 -2.53 1.95
N ASN A 114 -15.88 -2.30 1.46
CA ASN A 114 -15.19 -3.23 0.59
C ASN A 114 -14.64 -4.42 1.37
N LEU A 115 -14.12 -4.19 2.58
CA LEU A 115 -13.70 -5.25 3.50
C LEU A 115 -14.89 -6.08 3.97
N GLU A 116 -16.02 -5.46 4.30
CA GLU A 116 -17.26 -6.14 4.65
C GLU A 116 -17.77 -6.98 3.48
N SER A 117 -17.83 -6.41 2.27
CA SER A 117 -18.21 -7.12 1.05
C SER A 117 -17.29 -8.32 0.75
N LEU A 118 -15.99 -8.16 0.96
CA LEU A 118 -15.01 -9.22 0.73
C LEU A 118 -15.11 -10.32 1.81
N TRP A 119 -15.28 -9.93 3.08
CA TRP A 119 -15.53 -10.86 4.18
C TRP A 119 -16.84 -11.63 3.99
N LEU A 120 -17.89 -10.93 3.55
CA LEU A 120 -19.18 -11.53 3.24
C LEU A 120 -19.05 -12.62 2.17
N LYS A 121 -18.29 -12.33 1.10
CA LYS A 121 -17.98 -13.30 0.05
C LYS A 121 -17.11 -14.46 0.54
N SER A 122 -16.19 -14.22 1.49
CA SER A 122 -15.27 -15.25 1.98
C SER A 122 -15.89 -16.18 3.04
N SER A 123 -16.85 -15.68 3.83
CA SER A 123 -17.22 -16.32 5.10
C SER A 123 -18.72 -16.60 5.25
N THR A 124 -19.56 -16.20 4.31
CA THR A 124 -21.02 -16.40 4.41
C THR A 124 -21.62 -17.12 3.21
N LEU A 125 -22.76 -17.78 3.42
CA LEU A 125 -23.64 -18.26 2.35
C LEU A 125 -25.01 -17.60 2.44
N PRO A 126 -25.62 -17.20 1.30
CA PRO A 126 -26.97 -16.67 1.30
C PRO A 126 -27.99 -17.77 1.62
N CYS A 127 -28.94 -17.45 2.50
CA CYS A 127 -30.09 -18.31 2.78
C CYS A 127 -30.85 -18.66 1.48
N PRO A 128 -31.16 -19.94 1.21
CA PRO A 128 -31.95 -20.33 0.03
C PRO A 128 -33.34 -19.68 -0.03
N LYS A 129 -33.91 -19.34 1.13
CA LYS A 129 -35.25 -18.76 1.26
C LYS A 129 -35.25 -17.24 1.19
N CYS A 130 -34.52 -16.57 2.10
CA CYS A 130 -34.58 -15.11 2.23
C CYS A 130 -33.33 -14.38 1.71
N ARG A 131 -32.31 -15.11 1.24
CA ARG A 131 -31.00 -14.59 0.81
C ARG A 131 -30.18 -13.83 1.85
N ALA A 132 -30.67 -13.71 3.09
CA ALA A 132 -29.87 -13.16 4.19
C ALA A 132 -28.54 -13.94 4.30
N PRO A 133 -27.41 -13.26 4.46
CA PRO A 133 -26.13 -13.93 4.61
C PRO A 133 -26.08 -14.68 5.94
N ILE A 134 -25.55 -15.89 5.90
CA ILE A 134 -25.41 -16.77 7.06
C ILE A 134 -23.94 -17.13 7.16
N GLU A 135 -23.33 -16.78 8.28
CA GLU A 135 -21.99 -17.23 8.65
C GLU A 135 -22.04 -18.71 9.05
N LYS A 136 -21.03 -19.48 8.64
CA LYS A 136 -20.94 -20.88 9.04
C LYS A 136 -20.46 -20.97 10.47
N ASN A 137 -21.36 -21.35 11.36
CA ASN A 137 -21.00 -21.63 12.74
C ASN A 137 -20.66 -23.11 12.87
N ARG A 138 -19.35 -23.44 12.91
CA ARG A 138 -18.79 -24.77 13.23
C ARG A 138 -18.88 -25.79 12.09
N ALA A 139 -18.41 -27.01 12.35
CA ALA A 139 -18.35 -28.10 11.38
C ALA A 139 -19.71 -28.71 10.97
N CYS A 140 -20.85 -28.20 11.47
CA CYS A 140 -22.17 -28.75 11.15
C CYS A 140 -22.63 -28.34 9.75
N LEU A 141 -23.12 -29.29 8.94
CA LEU A 141 -23.74 -28.98 7.66
C LEU A 141 -25.19 -28.46 7.81
N HIS A 142 -25.83 -28.67 8.96
CA HIS A 142 -27.17 -28.18 9.23
C HIS A 142 -27.13 -26.73 9.72
N MET A 143 -27.79 -25.83 8.99
CA MET A 143 -27.79 -24.40 9.26
C MET A 143 -29.22 -23.89 9.39
N THR A 144 -29.46 -23.07 10.41
CA THR A 144 -30.76 -22.43 10.65
C THR A 144 -30.60 -20.94 10.43
N CYS A 145 -31.36 -20.39 9.47
CA CYS A 145 -31.40 -18.96 9.22
C CYS A 145 -32.24 -18.23 10.28
N ILE A 146 -31.97 -16.94 10.48
CA ILE A 146 -32.81 -16.02 11.28
C ILE A 146 -34.27 -16.00 10.77
N CYS A 147 -34.52 -16.25 9.49
CA CYS A 147 -35.88 -16.39 8.95
C CYS A 147 -36.58 -17.72 9.32
N GLY A 148 -35.96 -18.54 10.16
CA GLY A 148 -36.44 -19.86 10.58
C GLY A 148 -36.23 -20.97 9.55
N HIS A 149 -35.58 -20.69 8.40
CA HIS A 149 -35.32 -21.71 7.38
C HIS A 149 -34.09 -22.56 7.74
N GLU A 150 -34.30 -23.87 7.83
CA GLU A 150 -33.26 -24.86 8.03
C GLU A 150 -32.81 -25.46 6.69
N PHE A 151 -31.50 -25.50 6.44
CA PHE A 151 -30.94 -26.00 5.19
C PHE A 151 -29.53 -26.57 5.38
N CYS A 152 -29.06 -27.30 4.37
CA CYS A 152 -27.70 -27.83 4.33
C CYS A 152 -26.73 -26.81 3.74
N TRP A 153 -25.67 -26.47 4.48
CA TRP A 153 -24.60 -25.56 4.06
C TRP A 153 -23.98 -25.97 2.71
N ALA A 154 -23.70 -27.27 2.53
CA ALA A 154 -23.06 -27.77 1.32
C ALA A 154 -23.99 -27.71 0.09
N CYS A 155 -25.20 -28.28 0.20
CA CYS A 155 -26.07 -28.43 -0.96
C CYS A 155 -27.13 -27.34 -1.15
N LYS A 156 -27.39 -26.52 -0.14
CA LYS A 156 -28.45 -25.50 -0.09
C LYS A 156 -29.89 -26.05 -0.12
N ILE A 157 -30.05 -27.37 -0.01
CA ILE A 157 -31.36 -28.02 0.08
C ILE A 157 -31.91 -27.83 1.50
N THR A 158 -33.22 -27.63 1.60
CA THR A 158 -33.96 -27.56 2.86
C THR A 158 -33.69 -28.79 3.72
N TRP A 159 -33.38 -28.56 4.99
CA TRP A 159 -33.18 -29.62 5.95
C TRP A 159 -34.56 -30.18 6.32
N SER A 160 -34.75 -31.48 6.13
CA SER A 160 -36.01 -32.15 6.44
C SER A 160 -35.74 -33.45 7.18
N LYS A 161 -36.61 -33.79 8.15
CA LYS A 161 -36.48 -34.97 9.02
C LYS A 161 -36.50 -36.31 8.26
N VAL A 162 -36.88 -36.32 6.97
CA VAL A 162 -37.21 -37.55 6.23
C VAL A 162 -36.28 -37.86 5.05
N GLY A 163 -35.30 -37.01 4.72
CA GLY A 163 -34.49 -37.29 3.51
C GLY A 163 -33.16 -36.59 3.32
N HIS A 164 -32.77 -35.64 4.18
CA HIS A 164 -31.49 -34.94 4.04
C HIS A 164 -30.65 -35.06 5.31
N SER A 165 -29.58 -35.86 5.23
CA SER A 165 -28.62 -36.07 6.31
C SER A 165 -27.19 -35.89 5.81
N TYR A 166 -26.23 -35.84 6.74
CA TYR A 166 -24.80 -35.81 6.43
C TYR A 166 -24.39 -36.88 5.40
N TYR A 167 -24.99 -38.08 5.48
CA TYR A 167 -24.67 -39.25 4.64
C TYR A 167 -25.41 -39.30 3.29
N ASN A 168 -26.50 -38.55 3.13
CA ASN A 168 -27.36 -38.57 1.94
C ASN A 168 -27.36 -37.25 1.14
N CYS A 169 -26.36 -36.38 1.36
CA CYS A 169 -26.26 -35.11 0.67
C CYS A 169 -25.93 -35.29 -0.85
N PRO A 170 -26.78 -34.84 -1.80
CA PRO A 170 -26.55 -35.03 -3.23
C PRO A 170 -25.26 -34.38 -3.75
N LYS A 171 -24.82 -33.27 -3.14
CA LYS A 171 -23.55 -32.60 -3.48
C LYS A 171 -22.30 -33.32 -2.95
N PHE A 172 -22.44 -34.30 -2.06
CA PHE A 172 -21.35 -35.24 -1.80
C PHE A 172 -21.12 -36.20 -2.97
N LYS A 173 -22.09 -36.34 -3.90
CA LYS A 173 -22.01 -37.28 -5.04
C LYS A 173 -21.79 -36.66 -6.43
N LYS A 174 -22.14 -35.40 -6.72
CA LYS A 174 -21.80 -34.74 -8.02
C LYS A 174 -21.53 -33.24 -7.87
N LEU A 175 -20.44 -32.76 -8.50
CA LEU A 175 -19.75 -31.51 -8.21
C LEU A 175 -19.28 -30.80 -9.50
N GLU A 176 -20.06 -29.84 -9.99
CA GLU A 176 -19.58 -28.83 -10.95
C GLU A 176 -19.83 -27.42 -10.38
N ASP A 177 -21.08 -27.07 -10.05
CA ASP A 177 -21.41 -25.76 -9.48
C ASP A 177 -20.87 -25.52 -8.06
N ALA A 178 -20.70 -26.57 -7.25
CA ALA A 178 -20.07 -26.44 -5.93
C ALA A 178 -18.54 -26.29 -6.01
N LYS A 179 -17.89 -26.81 -7.06
CA LYS A 179 -16.46 -26.57 -7.30
C LYS A 179 -16.19 -25.12 -7.64
N GLN A 180 -16.97 -24.53 -8.56
CA GLN A 180 -16.77 -23.15 -8.99
C GLN A 180 -16.97 -22.13 -7.86
N ARG A 181 -17.98 -22.35 -7.00
CA ARG A 181 -18.22 -21.48 -5.83
C ARG A 181 -17.20 -21.68 -4.71
N ASP A 182 -16.77 -22.91 -4.44
CA ASP A 182 -15.64 -23.16 -3.53
C ASP A 182 -14.38 -22.43 -4.03
N ILE A 183 -14.17 -22.37 -5.35
CA ILE A 183 -13.06 -21.61 -5.97
C ILE A 183 -13.22 -20.10 -5.72
N GLU A 184 -14.39 -19.51 -5.94
CA GLU A 184 -14.64 -18.07 -5.72
C GLU A 184 -14.50 -17.67 -4.25
N GLN A 185 -15.06 -18.45 -3.33
CA GLN A 185 -14.93 -18.23 -1.89
C GLN A 185 -13.46 -18.37 -1.44
N GLN A 186 -12.73 -19.37 -1.96
CA GLN A 186 -11.29 -19.53 -1.70
C GLN A 186 -10.45 -18.41 -2.31
N LYS A 187 -10.86 -17.83 -3.44
CA LYS A 187 -10.21 -16.64 -4.00
C LYS A 187 -10.43 -15.43 -3.09
N ALA A 188 -11.68 -15.15 -2.71
CA ALA A 188 -12.01 -14.07 -1.78
C ALA A 188 -11.28 -14.21 -0.43
N LEU A 189 -11.20 -15.43 0.11
CA LEU A 189 -10.47 -15.71 1.35
C LEU A 189 -8.96 -15.45 1.20
N ARG A 190 -8.36 -15.84 0.08
CA ARG A 190 -6.95 -15.58 -0.24
C ARG A 190 -6.68 -14.08 -0.39
N GLU A 191 -7.54 -13.37 -1.12
CA GLU A 191 -7.45 -11.92 -1.28
C GLU A 191 -7.56 -11.20 0.06
N LEU A 192 -8.55 -11.53 0.88
CA LEU A 192 -8.76 -10.94 2.20
C LEU A 192 -7.58 -11.21 3.14
N GLY A 193 -7.12 -12.47 3.20
CA GLY A 193 -5.98 -12.84 4.03
C GLY A 193 -4.69 -12.13 3.59
N LYS A 194 -4.48 -11.98 2.28
CA LYS A 194 -3.33 -11.22 1.74
C LYS A 194 -3.42 -9.76 2.13
N TYR A 195 -4.58 -9.11 1.95
CA TYR A 195 -4.78 -7.72 2.33
C TYR A 195 -4.50 -7.49 3.82
N LYS A 196 -5.14 -8.28 4.71
CA LYS A 196 -4.96 -8.18 6.17
C LYS A 196 -3.50 -8.35 6.59
N TRP A 197 -2.77 -9.25 5.94
CA TRP A 197 -1.35 -9.43 6.23
C TRP A 197 -0.54 -8.16 5.95
N TYR A 198 -0.69 -7.57 4.75
CA TYR A 198 0.01 -6.35 4.39
C TYR A 198 -0.44 -5.15 5.23
N GLU A 199 -1.75 -5.02 5.50
CA GLU A 199 -2.30 -4.01 6.39
C GLU A 199 -1.65 -4.09 7.79
N ARG A 200 -1.54 -5.29 8.37
CA ARG A 200 -0.89 -5.46 9.67
C ARG A 200 0.59 -5.08 9.67
N GLN A 201 1.34 -5.41 8.62
CA GLN A 201 2.74 -4.99 8.49
C GLN A 201 2.87 -3.47 8.38
N MET A 202 1.95 -2.84 7.66
CA MET A 202 1.90 -1.38 7.53
C MET A 202 1.56 -0.72 8.87
N GLU A 203 0.63 -1.26 9.67
CA GLU A 203 0.33 -0.73 11.01
C GLU A 203 1.55 -0.77 11.93
N ILE A 204 2.27 -1.89 11.97
CA ILE A 204 3.53 -1.99 12.74
C ILE A 204 4.53 -0.91 12.29
N THR A 205 4.62 -0.68 10.97
CA THR A 205 5.51 0.35 10.41
C THR A 205 5.05 1.77 10.76
N LYS A 206 3.74 2.03 10.82
CA LYS A 206 3.17 3.31 11.26
C LYS A 206 3.47 3.57 12.74
N ASP A 207 3.37 2.55 13.58
CA ASP A 207 3.73 2.65 15.00
C ASP A 207 5.20 3.02 15.17
N ASP A 208 6.11 2.35 14.44
CA ASP A 208 7.54 2.70 14.44
C ASP A 208 7.78 4.16 14.00
N ILE A 209 7.09 4.62 12.94
CA ILE A 209 7.20 6.02 12.45
C ILE A 209 6.73 6.99 13.53
N LYS A 210 5.62 6.70 14.18
CA LYS A 210 5.06 7.54 15.24
C LYS A 210 6.03 7.64 16.41
N GLU A 211 6.52 6.50 16.91
CA GLU A 211 7.46 6.48 18.04
C GLU A 211 8.75 7.26 17.72
N MET A 212 9.27 7.14 16.50
CA MET A 212 10.47 7.88 16.09
C MET A 212 10.20 9.39 15.89
N LYS A 213 9.01 9.79 15.46
CA LYS A 213 8.61 11.22 15.40
C LYS A 213 8.51 11.82 16.80
N ASP A 214 7.82 11.14 17.71
CA ASP A 214 7.67 11.55 19.10
C ASP A 214 9.04 11.66 19.80
N LEU A 215 9.95 10.72 19.51
CA LEU A 215 11.32 10.76 20.00
C LEU A 215 12.12 11.94 19.44
N LYS A 216 11.96 12.24 18.15
CA LYS A 216 12.61 13.39 17.50
C LYS A 216 12.23 14.69 18.20
N GLU A 217 10.93 14.93 18.35
CA GLU A 217 10.39 16.14 18.97
C GLU A 217 10.86 16.27 20.43
N LYS A 218 10.81 15.16 21.19
CA LYS A 218 11.33 15.13 22.56
C LYS A 218 12.80 15.53 22.65
N TRP A 219 13.65 15.01 21.75
CA TRP A 219 15.08 15.31 21.75
C TRP A 219 15.40 16.68 21.20
N GLU A 220 14.57 17.26 20.32
CA GLU A 220 14.69 18.67 19.91
C GLU A 220 14.52 19.60 21.11
N VAL A 221 13.53 19.35 21.98
CA VAL A 221 13.33 20.10 23.23
C VAL A 221 14.48 19.87 24.22
N GLU A 222 14.92 18.62 24.43
CA GLU A 222 16.05 18.31 25.32
C GLU A 222 17.34 18.99 24.84
N MET A 223 17.56 19.09 23.53
CA MET A 223 18.73 19.76 22.95
C MET A 223 18.72 21.26 23.22
N GLN A 224 17.56 21.93 23.12
CA GLN A 224 17.42 23.36 23.40
C GLN A 224 17.78 23.72 24.84
N ALA A 225 17.59 22.78 25.78
CA ALA A 225 17.97 22.94 27.18
C ALA A 225 19.47 22.72 27.45
N LYS A 226 20.23 22.19 26.48
CA LYS A 226 21.67 21.91 26.62
C LYS A 226 22.53 23.04 26.07
N THR A 227 23.73 23.19 26.62
CA THR A 227 24.71 24.23 26.25
C THR A 227 25.50 23.93 24.97
N LYS A 228 25.44 22.69 24.47
CA LYS A 228 26.18 22.26 23.26
C LYS A 228 25.56 22.82 21.98
N SER A 229 26.37 22.97 20.94
CA SER A 229 25.93 23.54 19.65
C SER A 229 25.03 22.56 18.89
N TYR A 230 24.06 23.08 18.13
CA TYR A 230 23.21 22.29 17.23
C TYR A 230 24.02 21.33 16.33
N ARG A 231 25.21 21.75 15.88
CA ARG A 231 26.09 20.94 15.03
C ARG A 231 26.52 19.62 15.68
N ASP A 232 26.59 19.55 17.00
CA ASP A 232 26.97 18.34 17.71
C ASP A 232 25.88 17.26 17.62
N TYR A 233 24.62 17.67 17.47
CA TYR A 233 23.44 16.81 17.43
C TYR A 233 22.84 16.62 16.03
N ALA A 234 23.20 17.47 15.05
CA ALA A 234 22.64 17.44 13.70
C ALA A 234 22.60 16.02 13.10
N PHE A 235 23.67 15.24 13.28
CA PHE A 235 23.73 13.88 12.76
C PHE A 235 22.65 12.94 13.34
N ILE A 236 22.17 13.17 14.57
CA ILE A 236 21.11 12.39 15.20
C ILE A 236 19.80 12.67 14.48
N PHE A 237 19.42 13.94 14.34
CA PHE A 237 18.18 14.33 13.69
C PHE A 237 18.17 13.94 12.20
N GLU A 238 19.27 14.16 11.49
CA GLU A 238 19.43 13.71 10.10
C GLU A 238 19.35 12.17 9.96
N SER A 239 19.76 11.44 10.99
CA SER A 239 19.66 9.97 11.02
C SER A 239 18.23 9.51 11.31
N ILE A 240 17.51 10.21 12.19
CA ILE A 240 16.08 9.99 12.41
C ILE A 240 15.30 10.31 11.14
N ASP A 241 15.60 11.40 10.43
CA ASP A 241 14.93 11.75 9.18
C ASP A 241 15.18 10.70 8.07
N ALA A 242 16.41 10.18 7.98
CA ALA A 242 16.71 9.06 7.09
C ALA A 242 15.94 7.79 7.45
N LEU A 243 15.76 7.52 8.74
CA LEU A 243 14.98 6.38 9.24
C LEU A 243 13.48 6.54 8.94
N LEU A 244 12.92 7.73 9.19
CA LEU A 244 11.52 8.04 8.92
C LEU A 244 11.22 7.90 7.43
N LEU A 245 12.08 8.44 6.57
CA LEU A 245 11.93 8.28 5.12
C LEU A 245 12.03 6.81 4.70
N ALA A 246 12.96 6.03 5.29
CA ALA A 246 13.06 4.59 5.02
C ALA A 246 11.77 3.85 5.39
N LYS A 247 11.19 4.14 6.56
CA LYS A 247 9.97 3.49 7.04
C LYS A 247 8.73 3.90 6.22
N GLU A 248 8.60 5.17 5.85
CA GLU A 248 7.54 5.64 4.94
C GLU A 248 7.61 4.90 3.60
N GLN A 249 8.82 4.78 3.04
CA GLN A 249 9.05 4.04 1.80
C GLN A 249 8.73 2.55 1.98
N MET A 250 9.13 1.91 3.09
CA MET A 250 8.77 0.52 3.38
C MET A 250 7.25 0.28 3.44
N LEU A 251 6.49 1.22 4.00
CA LEU A 251 5.03 1.16 4.00
C LEU A 251 4.48 1.17 2.57
N ASN A 252 5.01 2.03 1.70
CA ASN A 252 4.63 2.07 0.28
C ASN A 252 5.08 0.81 -0.46
N MET A 253 6.25 0.26 -0.12
CA MET A 253 6.75 -1.01 -0.66
C MET A 253 5.85 -2.20 -0.31
N SER A 254 5.17 -2.19 0.84
CA SER A 254 4.17 -3.20 1.19
C SER A 254 3.00 -3.19 0.20
N ILE A 255 2.58 -2.01 -0.27
CA ILE A 255 1.54 -1.89 -1.30
C ILE A 255 2.03 -2.45 -2.64
N ILE A 256 3.26 -2.14 -3.07
CA ILE A 256 3.83 -2.71 -4.30
C ILE A 256 3.92 -4.23 -4.21
N ALA A 257 4.38 -4.75 -3.08
CA ALA A 257 4.48 -6.17 -2.82
C ALA A 257 3.13 -6.89 -2.92
N PHE A 258 2.04 -6.24 -2.53
CA PHE A 258 0.68 -6.76 -2.68
C PHE A 258 0.30 -6.99 -4.16
N TYR A 259 0.81 -6.16 -5.07
CA TYR A 259 0.62 -6.27 -6.52
C TYR A 259 1.73 -7.05 -7.24
N PHE A 260 2.79 -7.48 -6.55
CA PHE A 260 3.94 -8.11 -7.18
C PHE A 260 3.65 -9.58 -7.56
N GLN A 261 4.01 -9.95 -8.79
CA GLN A 261 3.79 -11.29 -9.33
C GLN A 261 4.69 -12.34 -8.66
N GLY A 262 4.09 -13.42 -8.17
CA GLY A 262 4.72 -14.57 -7.53
C GLY A 262 5.31 -15.61 -8.48
N LYS A 263 5.04 -15.53 -9.79
CA LYS A 263 5.61 -16.45 -10.78
C LYS A 263 7.11 -16.20 -10.94
N ASN A 264 7.92 -17.24 -10.68
CA ASN A 264 9.37 -17.20 -10.84
C ASN A 264 9.76 -17.01 -12.31
N MET A 265 10.13 -15.80 -12.70
CA MET A 265 10.95 -15.54 -13.88
C MET A 265 12.36 -15.20 -13.41
N SER A 266 13.31 -16.06 -13.76
CA SER A 266 14.74 -15.91 -13.46
C SER A 266 15.33 -14.66 -14.12
N TRP A 267 16.19 -13.92 -13.42
CA TRP A 267 16.87 -12.75 -13.97
C TRP A 267 18.40 -12.87 -13.89
N THR A 268 19.10 -12.28 -14.86
CA THR A 268 20.57 -12.21 -14.96
C THR A 268 21.08 -10.78 -14.74
N CYS A 269 22.14 -10.63 -13.93
CA CYS A 269 22.72 -9.36 -13.51
C CYS A 269 23.16 -8.43 -14.66
N LYS A 270 22.65 -7.19 -14.70
CA LYS A 270 22.97 -6.16 -15.71
C LYS A 270 24.44 -5.70 -15.74
N LYS A 271 25.24 -5.95 -14.69
CA LYS A 271 26.69 -5.65 -14.68
C LYS A 271 27.56 -6.77 -15.27
N CYS A 272 26.99 -7.94 -15.53
CA CYS A 272 27.67 -9.04 -16.19
C CYS A 272 26.80 -9.51 -17.34
N THR A 273 27.10 -8.98 -18.53
CA THR A 273 26.50 -9.37 -19.80
C THR A 273 27.00 -10.75 -20.23
N PHE A 274 26.66 -11.81 -19.48
CA PHE A 274 26.89 -13.18 -19.91
C PHE A 274 25.67 -14.05 -19.63
N ARG A 275 25.11 -14.59 -20.70
CA ARG A 275 24.09 -15.64 -20.69
C ARG A 275 24.85 -16.95 -20.81
N ASN A 276 25.02 -17.70 -19.73
CA ASN A 276 25.56 -19.06 -19.82
C ASN A 276 24.44 -20.09 -19.60
N PRO A 277 24.10 -20.92 -20.60
CA PRO A 277 23.17 -22.05 -20.44
C PRO A 277 23.67 -23.16 -19.50
N SER A 278 24.95 -23.16 -19.09
CA SER A 278 25.55 -24.22 -18.26
C SER A 278 25.83 -23.85 -16.79
N GLY A 279 25.46 -22.65 -16.33
CA GLY A 279 25.39 -22.37 -14.88
C GLY A 279 26.70 -22.06 -14.13
N GLU A 280 27.76 -21.58 -14.79
CA GLU A 280 28.98 -21.12 -14.09
C GLU A 280 29.04 -19.58 -13.84
N HIS A 281 29.70 -19.19 -12.74
CA HIS A 281 29.58 -17.91 -12.03
C HIS A 281 30.44 -16.76 -12.58
N CYS A 282 30.00 -15.50 -12.38
CA CYS A 282 30.76 -14.29 -12.75
C CYS A 282 31.90 -13.99 -11.75
N GLN A 283 33.15 -13.93 -12.24
CA GLN A 283 34.37 -13.78 -11.43
C GLN A 283 34.53 -12.42 -10.71
N MET A 284 33.71 -11.39 -10.97
CA MET A 284 33.82 -10.08 -10.31
C MET A 284 33.12 -9.98 -8.94
N CYS A 285 32.27 -10.95 -8.59
CA CYS A 285 31.64 -11.05 -7.26
C CYS A 285 32.48 -11.84 -6.23
N SER A 286 33.63 -12.37 -6.65
CA SER A 286 34.50 -13.25 -5.85
C SER A 286 35.37 -12.52 -4.82
N ALA A 287 35.47 -11.19 -4.89
CA ALA A 287 36.41 -10.42 -4.10
C ALA A 287 35.73 -9.72 -2.91
N LYS A 288 35.25 -10.50 -1.93
CA LYS A 288 35.38 -10.28 -0.47
C LYS A 288 34.38 -11.14 0.31
N GLN A 289 34.95 -12.13 1.00
CA GLN A 289 34.39 -12.91 2.12
C GLN A 289 33.24 -13.89 1.80
N ALA A 290 33.64 -15.13 1.49
CA ALA A 290 32.80 -16.31 1.59
C ALA A 290 33.66 -17.55 1.91
N LYS A 291 34.00 -17.74 3.19
CA LYS A 291 34.19 -19.09 3.72
C LYS A 291 32.86 -19.51 4.35
N SER A 292 32.49 -20.76 4.13
CA SER A 292 31.23 -21.47 4.42
C SER A 292 30.02 -21.09 3.55
N ASP A 293 29.67 -22.05 2.70
CA ASP A 293 28.34 -22.37 2.16
C ASP A 293 27.64 -21.30 1.30
N ARG A 294 28.02 -21.24 0.01
CA ARG A 294 27.20 -20.57 -1.02
C ARG A 294 26.71 -21.57 -2.06
N LYS A 295 25.45 -21.99 -1.92
CA LYS A 295 24.66 -22.47 -3.06
C LYS A 295 24.52 -21.32 -4.05
N THR A 296 24.99 -21.51 -5.28
CA THR A 296 24.75 -20.61 -6.41
C THR A 296 23.25 -20.63 -6.73
N GLY A 297 22.56 -19.50 -6.54
CA GLY A 297 21.12 -19.39 -6.73
C GLY A 297 20.77 -18.49 -7.91
N VAL A 298 19.94 -18.99 -8.83
CA VAL A 298 19.16 -18.15 -9.74
C VAL A 298 18.05 -17.53 -8.90
N HIS A 299 18.12 -16.22 -8.64
CA HIS A 299 17.07 -15.53 -7.90
C HIS A 299 15.96 -15.04 -8.84
N SER A 300 14.71 -15.22 -8.43
CA SER A 300 13.58 -14.58 -9.11
C SER A 300 13.57 -13.08 -8.82
N LYS A 301 12.94 -12.28 -9.68
CA LYS A 301 12.76 -10.84 -9.45
C LYS A 301 12.01 -10.53 -8.15
N LYS A 302 11.11 -11.43 -7.73
CA LYS A 302 10.43 -11.37 -6.44
C LYS A 302 11.38 -11.63 -5.27
N GLU A 303 12.24 -12.64 -5.36
CA GLU A 303 13.23 -12.91 -4.31
C GLU A 303 14.23 -11.76 -4.15
N MET A 304 14.62 -11.12 -5.25
CA MET A 304 15.47 -9.92 -5.22
C MET A 304 14.78 -8.75 -4.51
N PHE A 305 13.50 -8.53 -4.82
CA PHE A 305 12.69 -7.51 -4.18
C PHE A 305 12.49 -7.78 -2.67
N GLU A 306 12.20 -9.02 -2.29
CA GLU A 306 12.09 -9.45 -0.88
C GLU A 306 13.43 -9.34 -0.14
N LEU A 307 14.55 -9.65 -0.81
CA LEU A 307 15.90 -9.48 -0.26
C LEU A 307 16.20 -8.01 0.00
N GLN A 308 15.89 -7.13 -0.97
CA GLN A 308 16.03 -5.68 -0.82
C GLN A 308 15.20 -5.19 0.38
N GLN A 309 13.94 -5.61 0.50
CA GLN A 309 13.09 -5.30 1.66
C GLN A 309 13.71 -5.76 2.98
N LYS A 310 14.25 -6.99 3.04
CA LYS A 310 14.90 -7.52 4.24
C LYS A 310 16.13 -6.71 4.65
N MET A 311 16.95 -6.26 3.69
CA MET A 311 18.08 -5.37 3.98
C MET A 311 17.62 -4.05 4.58
N GLY A 312 16.49 -3.49 4.09
CA GLY A 312 15.85 -2.31 4.67
C GLY A 312 15.36 -2.54 6.11
N VAL A 313 14.69 -3.67 6.37
CA VAL A 313 14.25 -4.06 7.73
C VAL A 313 15.44 -4.14 8.69
N ASP A 314 16.53 -4.79 8.27
CA ASP A 314 17.71 -4.96 9.13
C ASP A 314 18.40 -3.63 9.46
N ALA A 315 18.52 -2.73 8.46
CA ALA A 315 19.12 -1.42 8.65
C ALA A 315 18.29 -0.55 9.58
N THR A 316 16.97 -0.48 9.35
CA THR A 316 16.05 0.34 10.15
C THR A 316 15.90 -0.19 11.57
N SER A 317 15.77 -1.51 11.76
CA SER A 317 15.66 -2.13 13.09
C SER A 317 16.91 -1.91 13.95
N LYS A 318 18.10 -1.94 13.33
CA LYS A 318 19.35 -1.62 14.04
C LYS A 318 19.35 -0.17 14.51
N LEU A 319 18.96 0.76 13.63
CA LEU A 319 18.96 2.18 13.94
C LEU A 319 17.92 2.54 15.03
N ILE A 320 16.72 1.95 14.96
CA ILE A 320 15.69 2.06 16.02
C ILE A 320 16.25 1.64 17.37
N LYS A 321 16.86 0.45 17.47
CA LYS A 321 17.48 -0.05 18.72
C LYS A 321 18.61 0.83 19.25
N MET A 322 19.22 1.66 18.39
CA MET A 322 20.25 2.61 18.82
C MET A 322 19.65 3.86 19.44
N PHE A 323 18.40 4.20 19.13
CA PHE A 323 17.69 5.36 19.67
C PHE A 323 16.76 4.99 20.82
N GLU A 324 16.00 3.90 20.66
CA GLU A 324 15.08 3.40 21.68
C GLU A 324 15.79 3.19 23.02
N LYS A 325 15.15 3.70 24.08
CA LYS A 325 15.54 3.49 25.47
C LYS A 325 16.94 4.01 25.83
N LYS A 326 17.55 4.84 24.99
CA LYS A 326 18.85 5.50 25.27
C LYS A 326 18.66 6.97 25.59
N LYS A 327 19.58 7.51 26.39
CA LYS A 327 19.68 8.96 26.60
C LYS A 327 20.39 9.59 25.41
N LEU A 328 20.04 10.84 25.11
CA LEU A 328 20.61 11.60 23.99
C LEU A 328 22.16 11.59 24.03
N ASP A 329 22.76 11.71 25.22
CA ASP A 329 24.21 11.72 25.39
C ASP A 329 24.89 10.36 25.14
N ASP A 330 24.18 9.25 25.30
CA ASP A 330 24.70 7.92 24.98
C ASP A 330 24.74 7.69 23.47
N VAL A 331 23.75 8.24 22.76
CA VAL A 331 23.68 8.21 21.29
C VAL A 331 24.80 9.08 20.70
N LEU A 332 25.07 10.24 21.29
CA LEU A 332 26.19 11.12 20.91
C LEU A 332 27.53 10.37 20.88
N LYS A 333 27.81 9.55 21.91
CA LYS A 333 29.06 8.77 21.99
C LYS A 333 29.17 7.71 20.90
N ASN A 334 28.06 7.32 20.28
CA ASN A 334 27.99 6.26 19.28
C ASN A 334 27.82 6.77 17.83
N LYS A 335 28.22 8.03 17.57
CA LYS A 335 28.06 8.73 16.28
C LYS A 335 28.42 7.90 15.05
N LYS A 336 29.56 7.21 15.05
CA LYS A 336 30.05 6.44 13.89
C LYS A 336 29.08 5.32 13.49
N ASN A 337 28.55 4.58 14.45
CA ASN A 337 27.64 3.47 14.18
C ASN A 337 26.26 3.98 13.75
N VAL A 338 25.80 5.10 14.34
CA VAL A 338 24.53 5.75 13.97
C VAL A 338 24.59 6.20 12.51
N LEU A 339 25.64 6.93 12.13
CA LEU A 339 25.86 7.36 10.76
C LEU A 339 25.98 6.19 9.77
N THR A 340 26.62 5.09 10.17
CA THR A 340 26.73 3.89 9.33
C THR A 340 25.37 3.28 9.03
N CYS A 341 24.51 3.14 10.05
CA CYS A 341 23.16 2.60 9.89
C CYS A 341 22.25 3.57 9.14
N ALA A 342 22.34 4.88 9.40
CA ALA A 342 21.60 5.91 8.67
C ALA A 342 21.96 5.93 7.18
N ASN A 343 23.24 5.81 6.85
CA ASN A 343 23.68 5.71 5.45
C ASN A 343 23.19 4.43 4.77
N ALA A 344 23.10 3.32 5.51
CA ALA A 344 22.49 2.10 4.98
C ALA A 344 20.99 2.29 4.68
N CYS A 345 20.26 3.01 5.54
CA CYS A 345 18.86 3.38 5.30
C CYS A 345 18.73 4.24 4.02
N ARG A 346 19.55 5.29 3.87
CA ARG A 346 19.56 6.14 2.67
C ARG A 346 19.83 5.35 1.40
N LYS A 347 20.86 4.49 1.40
CA LYS A 347 21.19 3.65 0.23
C LYS A 347 20.05 2.71 -0.15
N PHE A 348 19.39 2.12 0.85
CA PHE A 348 18.22 1.26 0.62
C PHE A 348 17.09 2.05 -0.07
N ILE A 349 16.76 3.24 0.46
CA ILE A 349 15.73 4.12 -0.11
C ILE A 349 16.06 4.45 -1.57
N THR A 350 17.24 5.01 -1.82
CA THR A 350 17.63 5.50 -3.13
C THR A 350 17.64 4.38 -4.17
N GLN A 351 18.32 3.26 -3.90
CA GLN A 351 18.47 2.21 -4.90
C GLN A 351 17.13 1.57 -5.29
N LEU A 352 16.26 1.28 -4.31
CA LEU A 352 15.02 0.57 -4.57
C LEU A 352 13.98 1.47 -5.26
N VAL A 353 13.90 2.74 -4.85
CA VAL A 353 13.04 3.74 -5.49
C VAL A 353 13.49 3.95 -6.94
N GLU A 354 14.79 4.15 -7.18
CA GLU A 354 15.33 4.29 -8.53
C GLU A 354 15.07 3.05 -9.40
N ASP A 355 15.20 1.85 -8.86
CA ASP A 355 14.91 0.61 -9.60
C ASP A 355 13.42 0.55 -10.02
N ILE A 356 12.50 1.03 -9.19
CA ILE A 356 11.06 1.03 -9.49
C ILE A 356 10.70 2.14 -10.46
N GLU A 357 11.18 3.37 -10.22
CA GLU A 357 10.93 4.53 -11.07
C GLU A 357 11.56 4.40 -12.46
N SER A 358 12.71 3.72 -12.58
CA SER A 358 13.32 3.37 -13.87
C SER A 358 12.57 2.26 -14.62
N GLY A 359 11.51 1.71 -14.02
CA GLY A 359 10.68 0.66 -14.60
C GLY A 359 11.33 -0.74 -14.57
N ALA A 360 12.36 -0.96 -13.75
CA ALA A 360 13.04 -2.26 -13.67
C ALA A 360 12.14 -3.39 -13.13
N TYR A 361 10.99 -3.03 -12.56
CA TYR A 361 9.98 -3.93 -12.01
C TYR A 361 8.61 -3.84 -12.70
N THR A 362 8.37 -2.93 -13.66
CA THR A 362 7.03 -2.69 -14.24
C THR A 362 6.38 -3.94 -14.81
N ALA A 363 7.15 -4.83 -15.45
CA ALA A 363 6.64 -6.09 -15.99
C ALA A 363 6.20 -7.13 -14.92
N TYR A 364 6.52 -6.88 -13.65
CA TYR A 364 6.28 -7.79 -12.52
C TYR A 364 5.28 -7.23 -11.50
N ILE A 365 4.97 -5.94 -11.58
CA ILE A 365 3.94 -5.29 -10.75
C ILE A 365 2.64 -5.34 -11.56
N LEU A 366 1.65 -6.08 -11.06
CA LEU A 366 0.39 -6.31 -11.75
C LEU A 366 -0.62 -5.18 -11.48
N ASP A 367 -1.60 -5.03 -12.37
CA ASP A 367 -2.75 -4.14 -12.15
C ASP A 367 -3.77 -4.69 -11.13
N ARG A 368 -3.65 -5.97 -10.77
CA ARG A 368 -4.49 -6.64 -9.79
C ARG A 368 -3.63 -7.47 -8.85
N PRO A 369 -4.05 -7.72 -7.60
CA PRO A 369 -3.28 -8.51 -6.67
C PRO A 369 -3.03 -9.89 -7.26
N ASP A 370 -1.78 -10.35 -7.22
CA ASP A 370 -1.47 -11.69 -7.70
C ASP A 370 -2.11 -12.78 -6.81
N ASP A 371 -2.76 -13.74 -7.45
CA ASP A 371 -3.36 -14.93 -6.83
C ASP A 371 -2.31 -16.00 -6.44
N SER A 372 -1.08 -15.89 -6.97
CA SER A 372 0.02 -16.84 -6.73
C SER A 372 0.84 -16.50 -5.47
N VAL A 373 0.24 -16.72 -4.31
CA VAL A 373 0.93 -16.69 -3.02
C VAL A 373 1.70 -18.00 -2.81
N SER A 374 2.84 -18.01 -2.09
CA SER A 374 3.64 -19.24 -1.81
C SER A 374 3.07 -20.10 -0.67
N GLY A 375 1.94 -19.66 -0.10
CA GLY A 375 1.26 -20.22 1.05
C GLY A 375 -0.09 -19.55 1.24
N TRP A 376 -0.81 -19.85 2.32
CA TRP A 376 -2.08 -19.21 2.64
C TRP A 376 -1.98 -18.42 3.95
N PHE A 377 -2.71 -17.29 4.01
CA PHE A 377 -2.75 -16.43 5.17
C PHE A 377 -3.94 -16.80 6.05
N CYS A 378 -3.70 -16.96 7.35
CA CYS A 378 -4.77 -17.22 8.31
C CYS A 378 -5.58 -15.94 8.56
N ILE A 379 -6.85 -15.91 8.19
CA ILE A 379 -7.72 -14.73 8.36
C ILE A 379 -8.01 -14.32 9.82
N ARG A 380 -7.66 -15.19 10.78
CA ARG A 380 -7.91 -15.01 12.22
C ARG A 380 -6.70 -14.44 12.96
N CYS A 381 -5.49 -14.80 12.54
CA CYS A 381 -4.25 -14.41 13.23
C CYS A 381 -3.16 -13.89 12.30
N ASP A 382 -3.48 -13.72 11.02
CA ASP A 382 -2.64 -13.17 9.94
C ASP A 382 -1.32 -13.93 9.70
N LYS A 383 -1.14 -15.12 10.30
CA LYS A 383 0.03 -15.95 10.08
C LYS A 383 0.06 -16.52 8.66
N MET A 384 1.20 -16.41 7.99
CA MET A 384 1.48 -17.10 6.73
C MET A 384 1.79 -18.59 6.99
N ASN A 385 1.09 -19.47 6.29
CA ASN A 385 1.24 -20.92 6.38
C ASN A 385 1.63 -21.50 5.02
N LYS A 386 2.37 -22.61 5.01
CA LYS A 386 2.65 -23.35 3.76
C LYS A 386 1.35 -23.93 3.20
N PHE A 387 1.21 -24.04 1.88
CA PHE A 387 0.05 -24.72 1.27
C PHE A 387 -0.08 -26.19 1.64
N SER A 388 1.02 -26.83 2.03
CA SER A 388 1.01 -28.19 2.57
C SER A 388 0.33 -28.29 3.95
N SER A 389 0.14 -27.16 4.65
CA SER A 389 -0.45 -27.12 5.98
C SER A 389 -1.94 -26.82 5.87
N THR A 390 -2.79 -27.82 6.13
CA THR A 390 -4.25 -27.65 6.09
C THR A 390 -4.80 -26.82 7.25
N VAL A 391 -4.04 -26.68 8.35
CA VAL A 391 -4.41 -25.94 9.58
C VAL A 391 -3.34 -24.90 9.90
N CYS A 392 -3.75 -23.79 10.50
CA CYS A 392 -2.86 -22.73 10.94
C CYS A 392 -1.83 -23.28 11.93
N THR A 393 -0.57 -22.91 11.73
CA THR A 393 0.55 -23.33 12.58
C THR A 393 0.83 -22.34 13.71
N SER A 394 -0.01 -21.32 13.90
CA SER A 394 0.19 -20.34 14.98
C SER A 394 -0.20 -20.96 16.32
N PRO A 395 0.60 -20.79 17.39
CA PRO A 395 0.22 -21.26 18.71
C PRO A 395 -1.17 -20.72 19.11
N GLY A 396 -2.08 -21.62 19.51
CA GLY A 396 -3.45 -21.25 19.91
C GLY A 396 -4.41 -20.92 18.77
N CYS A 397 -4.01 -21.04 17.49
CA CYS A 397 -4.88 -20.82 16.34
C CYS A 397 -5.19 -22.15 15.64
N ASP A 398 -6.47 -22.48 15.51
CA ASP A 398 -6.99 -23.73 14.94
C ASP A 398 -7.77 -23.55 13.63
N SER A 399 -7.69 -22.36 13.03
CA SER A 399 -8.27 -22.05 11.71
C SER A 399 -7.69 -22.94 10.61
N CYS A 400 -8.54 -23.42 9.71
CA CYS A 400 -8.11 -24.21 8.54
C CYS A 400 -7.98 -23.38 7.25
N GLN A 401 -7.18 -23.87 6.31
CA GLN A 401 -6.92 -23.23 5.02
C GLN A 401 -8.17 -23.03 4.15
N VAL A 402 -9.09 -23.99 4.19
CA VAL A 402 -10.22 -24.08 3.25
C VAL A 402 -11.41 -23.27 3.72
N HIS A 403 -11.65 -23.23 5.03
CA HIS A 403 -12.86 -22.65 5.61
C HIS A 403 -12.56 -21.52 6.62
N GLY A 404 -11.30 -21.30 7.01
CA GLY A 404 -10.92 -20.25 7.97
C GLY A 404 -11.36 -20.50 9.43
N GLU A 405 -12.14 -21.55 9.67
CA GLU A 405 -12.79 -21.84 10.95
C GLU A 405 -11.96 -22.73 11.90
N PRO A 406 -12.09 -22.51 13.23
CA PRO A 406 -11.71 -23.44 14.29
C PRO A 406 -12.30 -24.84 14.10
N ALA A 407 -11.54 -25.90 14.41
CA ALA A 407 -12.02 -27.29 14.48
C ALA A 407 -12.73 -27.84 13.22
N CYS A 408 -12.29 -27.45 12.02
CA CYS A 408 -12.82 -28.00 10.77
C CYS A 408 -12.56 -29.52 10.66
N LEU A 409 -13.60 -30.34 10.91
CA LEU A 409 -13.56 -31.81 10.84
C LEU A 409 -13.04 -32.36 9.51
N ARG A 410 -13.21 -31.63 8.40
CA ARG A 410 -12.73 -32.05 7.07
C ARG A 410 -11.22 -31.86 6.86
N CYS A 411 -10.57 -31.06 7.71
CA CYS A 411 -9.21 -30.57 7.51
C CYS A 411 -8.27 -30.86 8.69
N ASN A 412 -8.80 -31.35 9.82
CA ASN A 412 -8.01 -31.75 10.97
C ASN A 412 -7.57 -33.21 10.80
N PRO A 413 -6.28 -33.51 10.64
CA PRO A 413 -5.80 -34.88 10.43
C PRO A 413 -5.94 -35.79 11.68
N LYS A 414 -6.34 -35.23 12.82
CA LYS A 414 -6.50 -35.98 14.08
C LYS A 414 -7.92 -36.53 14.34
N ASN A 415 -8.91 -36.23 13.49
CA ASN A 415 -10.29 -36.72 13.62
C ASN A 415 -10.81 -37.30 12.31
#